data_AF-A0A0N4VZI5-F1
#
_entry.id   AF-A0A0N4VZI5-F1
#
_cell.length_a   1.000
_cell.length_b   1.000
_cell.length_c   1.000
_cell.angle_alpha   90.00
_cell.angle_beta   90.00
_cell.angle_gamma   90.00
#
_symmetry.space_group_name_H-M   'P 1'
#
loop_
_entity.id
_entity.type
_entity.pdbx_description
1 polymer ?
#
loop_
_entity_poly.entity_id
_entity_poly.type
_entity_poly.pdbx_seq_one_letter_code
_entity_poly.pdbx_strand_id
1 'polypeptide(L)'
;MRIFVHLLALFILTLQVFAEDFQKIGFKDCKSKFKVLDVQASGCHLKDTPTGRKLCEFKEGTTPRIRIKFIPDETVSSLKTHIKAKIGQTFLEFPMADADACKYGVTCPVEEGKEYVYEKGIEIIHNYPK
;
A
#
# COMPACT_ATOMS: atom_id res chain seq x y z
N MET A 1 -47.12 -25.50 -9.29
CA MET A 1 -46.76 -24.06 -9.18
C MET A 1 -46.30 -23.64 -7.77
N ARG A 2 -45.63 -24.52 -7.01
CA ARG A 2 -44.90 -24.17 -5.77
C ARG A 2 -43.43 -24.58 -5.80
N ILE A 3 -43.08 -25.59 -6.63
CA ILE A 3 -41.71 -26.09 -6.78
C ILE A 3 -40.84 -25.18 -7.68
N PHE A 4 -41.43 -24.47 -8.65
CA PHE A 4 -40.70 -23.56 -9.54
C PHE A 4 -40.32 -22.22 -8.89
N VAL A 5 -40.98 -21.85 -7.79
CA VAL A 5 -40.70 -20.61 -7.04
C VAL A 5 -39.48 -20.80 -6.12
N HIS A 6 -39.25 -22.03 -5.64
CA HIS A 6 -38.09 -22.33 -4.78
C HIS A 6 -36.76 -22.43 -5.53
N LEU A 7 -36.80 -22.77 -6.82
CA LEU A 7 -35.58 -22.86 -7.65
C LEU A 7 -35.06 -21.50 -8.13
N LEU A 8 -35.90 -20.46 -8.13
CA LEU A 8 -35.47 -19.09 -8.45
C LEU A 8 -34.84 -18.35 -7.24
N ALA A 9 -35.04 -18.86 -6.02
CA ALA A 9 -34.64 -18.19 -4.79
C ALA A 9 -33.24 -18.57 -4.28
N LEU A 10 -32.52 -19.45 -4.98
CA LEU A 10 -31.24 -20.04 -4.51
C LEU A 10 -29.99 -19.55 -5.25
N PHE A 11 -30.10 -18.52 -6.10
CA PHE A 11 -28.96 -17.93 -6.82
C PHE A 11 -28.80 -16.43 -6.53
N ILE A 12 -28.85 -16.04 -5.25
CA ILE A 12 -28.21 -14.78 -4.82
C ILE A 12 -26.75 -15.14 -4.53
N LEU A 13 -25.94 -15.20 -5.59
CA LEU A 13 -24.49 -15.31 -5.49
C LEU A 13 -24.00 -14.01 -4.82
N THR A 14 -23.81 -14.05 -3.51
CA THR A 14 -23.21 -12.94 -2.76
C THR A 14 -21.78 -12.78 -3.25
N LEU A 15 -21.55 -11.81 -4.16
CA LEU A 15 -20.22 -11.29 -4.46
C LEU A 15 -19.67 -10.73 -3.14
N GLN A 16 -18.90 -11.54 -2.43
CA GLN A 16 -18.17 -11.10 -1.25
C GLN A 16 -17.09 -10.13 -1.73
N VAL A 17 -17.37 -8.84 -1.62
CA VAL A 17 -16.37 -7.80 -1.80
C VAL A 17 -15.40 -7.94 -0.64
N PHE A 18 -14.21 -8.51 -0.89
CA PHE A 18 -13.14 -8.52 0.09
C PHE A 18 -12.71 -7.06 0.32
N ALA A 19 -13.09 -6.49 1.46
CA ALA A 19 -12.55 -5.20 1.88
C ALA A 19 -11.07 -5.39 2.19
N GLU A 20 -10.20 -4.66 1.52
CA GLU A 20 -8.79 -4.60 1.89
C GLU A 20 -8.64 -3.88 3.22
N ASP A 21 -8.12 -4.60 4.21
CA ASP A 21 -7.90 -4.08 5.55
C ASP A 21 -6.52 -3.40 5.64
N PHE A 22 -6.52 -2.06 5.62
CA PHE A 22 -5.33 -1.25 5.77
C PHE A 22 -5.04 -0.99 7.24
N GLN A 23 -3.86 -1.41 7.68
CA GLN A 23 -3.41 -1.31 9.04
C GLN A 23 -2.29 -0.29 9.18
N LYS A 24 -2.32 0.53 10.22
CA LYS A 24 -1.26 1.51 10.51
C LYS A 24 0.04 0.80 10.89
N ILE A 25 1.15 1.19 10.26
CA ILE A 25 2.47 0.63 10.52
C ILE A 25 3.43 1.67 11.07
N GLY A 26 4.48 1.21 11.76
CA GLY A 26 5.56 2.08 12.20
C GLY A 26 6.46 2.48 11.03
N PHE A 27 6.76 3.77 10.90
CA PHE A 27 7.72 4.29 9.94
C PHE A 27 8.74 5.19 10.63
N LYS A 28 9.86 5.46 9.93
CA LYS A 28 10.84 6.46 10.31
C LYS A 28 10.93 7.48 9.19
N ASP A 29 10.75 8.75 9.50
CA ASP A 29 10.97 9.82 8.54
C ASP A 29 12.47 9.95 8.22
N CYS A 30 12.79 9.92 6.94
CA CYS A 30 14.15 10.00 6.41
C CYS A 30 14.49 11.40 5.87
N LYS A 31 13.97 12.46 6.51
CA LYS A 31 14.06 13.87 6.09
C LYS A 31 13.24 14.14 4.83
N SER A 32 12.00 13.67 4.84
CA SER A 32 11.03 13.89 3.78
C SER A 32 10.84 15.39 3.55
N LYS A 33 10.83 15.82 2.28
CA LYS A 33 10.48 17.20 1.93
C LYS A 33 9.02 17.49 2.26
N PHE A 34 8.13 16.59 1.82
CA PHE A 34 6.72 16.65 2.13
C PHE A 34 6.46 16.06 3.52
N LYS A 35 5.45 16.59 4.21
CA LYS A 35 5.08 16.11 5.54
C LYS A 35 4.36 14.77 5.42
N VAL A 36 4.96 13.70 5.93
CA VAL A 36 4.30 12.38 6.02
C VAL A 36 3.43 12.33 7.27
N LEU A 37 2.15 12.05 7.10
CA LEU A 37 1.16 11.99 8.18
C LEU A 37 0.94 10.57 8.69
N ASP A 38 0.84 9.61 7.78
CA ASP A 38 0.52 8.23 8.11
C ASP A 38 1.07 7.26 7.06
N VAL A 39 1.42 6.05 7.50
CA VAL A 39 1.79 4.95 6.62
C VAL A 39 0.98 3.73 7.04
N GLN A 40 0.29 3.14 6.08
CA GLN A 40 -0.55 1.96 6.27
C GLN A 40 -0.17 0.88 5.28
N ALA A 41 -0.46 -0.36 5.62
CA ALA A 41 -0.25 -1.51 4.76
C ALA A 41 -1.43 -2.49 4.85
N SER A 42 -1.74 -3.15 3.74
CA SER A 42 -2.67 -4.28 3.66
C SER A 42 -1.94 -5.56 3.23
N GLY A 43 -2.55 -6.72 3.50
CA GLY A 43 -2.00 -8.01 3.07
C GLY A 43 -0.73 -8.43 3.80
N CYS A 44 -0.57 -8.03 5.06
CA CYS A 44 0.58 -8.37 5.90
C CYS A 44 0.19 -8.80 7.30
N HIS A 45 1.11 -9.48 7.98
CA HIS A 45 0.96 -9.86 9.38
C HIS A 45 1.62 -8.81 10.28
N LEU A 46 0.83 -8.18 11.16
CA LEU A 46 1.36 -7.18 12.10
C LEU A 46 2.09 -7.85 13.27
N LYS A 47 3.25 -7.32 13.63
CA LYS A 47 3.99 -7.68 14.82
C LYS A 47 4.37 -6.45 15.64
N ASP A 48 4.32 -6.59 16.95
CA ASP A 48 4.88 -5.61 17.86
C ASP A 48 6.41 -5.68 17.87
N THR A 49 7.07 -4.52 17.85
CA THR A 49 8.52 -4.42 18.05
C THR A 49 8.83 -3.99 19.48
N PRO A 50 10.04 -4.29 20.00
CA PRO A 50 10.47 -3.79 21.32
C PRO A 50 10.43 -2.25 21.45
N THR A 51 10.44 -1.54 20.32
CA THR A 51 10.34 -0.06 20.27
C THR A 51 8.90 0.46 20.29
N GLY A 52 7.90 -0.41 20.44
CA GLY A 52 6.47 -0.07 20.41
C GLY A 52 5.90 0.23 19.02
N ARG A 53 6.72 0.12 17.97
CA ARG A 53 6.29 0.29 16.57
C ARG A 53 5.70 -1.02 16.05
N LYS A 54 4.70 -0.92 15.16
CA LYS A 54 4.12 -2.06 14.43
C LYS A 54 4.97 -2.38 13.19
N LEU A 55 5.51 -3.59 13.13
CA LEU A 55 6.14 -4.19 11.96
C LEU A 55 5.07 -4.89 11.13
N CYS A 56 5.20 -4.87 9.81
CA CYS A 56 4.29 -5.50 8.87
C CYS A 56 5.09 -6.49 8.03
N GLU A 57 4.84 -7.77 8.25
CA GLU A 57 5.53 -8.86 7.56
C GLU A 57 4.77 -9.25 6.30
N PHE A 58 5.42 -9.06 5.15
CA PHE A 58 4.89 -9.49 3.88
C PHE A 58 5.20 -10.96 3.62
N LYS A 59 4.27 -11.62 2.91
CA LYS A 59 4.43 -13.00 2.49
C LYS A 59 4.96 -13.04 1.05
N GLU A 60 5.86 -13.97 0.76
CA GLU A 60 6.26 -14.25 -0.61
C GLU A 60 5.07 -14.74 -1.47
N GLY A 61 5.10 -14.40 -2.76
CA GLY A 61 4.03 -14.70 -3.70
C GLY A 61 2.76 -13.86 -3.50
N THR A 62 2.79 -12.81 -2.69
CA THR A 62 1.66 -11.89 -2.52
C THR A 62 1.97 -10.49 -3.03
N THR A 63 0.91 -9.69 -3.21
CA THR A 63 1.00 -8.28 -3.61
C THR A 63 0.37 -7.40 -2.52
N PRO A 64 1.04 -7.23 -1.36
CA PRO A 64 0.61 -6.29 -0.33
C PRO A 64 0.54 -4.87 -0.90
N ARG A 65 -0.29 -4.02 -0.30
CA ARG A 65 -0.39 -2.61 -0.68
C ARG A 65 0.13 -1.73 0.43
N ILE A 66 0.80 -0.65 0.04
CA ILE A 66 1.23 0.43 0.92
C ILE A 66 0.41 1.67 0.60
N ARG A 67 -0.03 2.37 1.65
CA ARG A 67 -0.68 3.66 1.57
C ARG A 67 0.10 4.68 2.39
N ILE A 68 0.43 5.81 1.78
CA ILE A 68 1.16 6.91 2.41
C ILE A 68 0.29 8.15 2.33
N LYS A 69 -0.05 8.71 3.49
CA LYS A 69 -0.74 9.98 3.60
C LYS A 69 0.29 11.09 3.80
N PHE A 70 0.22 12.15 3.00
CA PHE A 70 1.19 13.24 3.04
C PHE A 70 0.58 14.59 2.69
N ILE A 71 1.27 15.67 3.06
CA ILE A 71 0.98 17.05 2.66
C ILE A 71 2.22 17.62 1.95
N PRO A 72 2.10 18.05 0.67
CA PRO A 72 3.17 18.75 -0.04
C PRO A 72 3.47 20.12 0.58
N ASP A 73 4.74 20.52 0.56
CA ASP A 73 5.20 21.87 0.92
C ASP A 73 5.33 22.80 -0.30
N GLU A 74 5.11 22.27 -1.50
CA GLU A 74 5.06 23.01 -2.76
C GLU A 74 4.13 22.27 -3.74
N THR A 75 3.63 22.99 -4.76
CA THR A 75 2.83 22.37 -5.83
C THR A 75 3.74 21.70 -6.85
N VAL A 76 3.55 20.39 -7.09
CA VAL A 76 4.31 19.64 -8.11
C VAL A 76 3.37 18.90 -9.06
N SER A 77 3.71 18.94 -10.35
CA SER A 77 2.97 18.28 -11.42
C SER A 77 3.48 16.87 -11.74
N SER A 78 4.64 16.49 -11.19
CA SER A 78 5.26 15.18 -11.41
C SER A 78 5.80 14.60 -10.11
N LEU A 79 5.58 13.31 -9.90
CA LEU A 79 6.07 12.55 -8.75
C LEU A 79 6.58 11.21 -9.22
N LYS A 80 7.75 10.81 -8.73
CA LYS A 80 8.38 9.52 -9.04
C LYS A 80 8.61 8.72 -7.76
N THR A 81 8.17 7.47 -7.77
CA THR A 81 8.37 6.53 -6.67
C THR A 81 9.68 5.78 -6.84
N HIS A 82 10.38 5.56 -5.72
CA HIS A 82 11.53 4.69 -5.60
C HIS A 82 11.38 3.81 -4.35
N ILE A 83 11.63 2.51 -4.49
CA ILE A 83 11.59 1.55 -3.38
C ILE A 83 12.98 0.92 -3.26
N LYS A 84 13.54 0.96 -2.05
CA LYS A 84 14.81 0.32 -1.70
C LYS A 84 14.60 -0.59 -0.49
N ALA A 85 14.99 -1.85 -0.61
CA ALA A 85 15.03 -2.77 0.51
C ALA A 85 16.39 -2.65 1.22
N LYS A 86 16.39 -2.56 2.55
CA LYS A 86 17.61 -2.62 3.35
C LYS A 86 17.81 -4.04 3.87
N ILE A 87 18.89 -4.69 3.47
CA ILE A 87 19.24 -6.05 3.88
C ILE A 87 20.59 -5.99 4.60
N GLY A 88 20.57 -6.17 5.91
CA GLY A 88 21.73 -5.91 6.76
C GLY A 88 22.22 -4.47 6.61
N GLN A 89 23.41 -4.28 6.03
CA GLN A 89 24.01 -2.96 5.77
C GLN A 89 23.84 -2.47 4.32
N THR A 90 23.30 -3.30 3.43
CA THR A 90 23.22 -3.03 1.99
C THR A 90 21.81 -2.59 1.58
N PHE A 91 21.70 -1.77 0.55
CA PHE A 91 20.44 -1.43 -0.10
C PHE A 91 20.32 -2.13 -1.46
N LEU A 92 19.17 -2.78 -1.68
CA LEU A 92 18.79 -3.36 -2.95
C LEU A 92 17.67 -2.51 -3.56
N GLU A 93 17.84 -2.07 -4.80
CA GLU A 93 16.81 -1.35 -5.55
C GLU A 93 15.70 -2.32 -5.98
N PHE A 94 14.45 -1.93 -5.78
CA PHE A 94 13.31 -2.66 -6.32
C PHE A 94 13.01 -2.13 -7.73
N PRO A 95 13.13 -2.97 -8.79
CA PRO A 95 12.80 -2.53 -10.13
C PRO A 95 11.29 -2.27 -10.24
N MET A 96 10.92 -1.01 -10.50
CA MET A 96 9.52 -0.60 -10.67
C MET A 96 9.27 -0.21 -12.13
N ALA A 97 8.39 -0.94 -12.82
CA ALA A 97 7.89 -0.54 -14.14
C ALA A 97 7.00 0.73 -14.07
N ASP A 98 6.28 0.88 -12.96
CA ASP A 98 5.29 1.94 -12.74
C ASP A 98 5.80 3.00 -11.75
N ALA A 99 6.96 3.58 -12.03
CA ALA A 99 7.57 4.55 -11.12
C ALA A 99 6.88 5.93 -11.13
N ASP A 100 6.06 6.24 -12.14
CA ASP A 100 5.31 7.51 -12.19
C ASP A 100 4.11 7.48 -11.22
N ALA A 101 4.27 8.13 -10.07
CA ALA A 101 3.25 8.15 -9.03
C ALA A 101 2.00 8.93 -9.46
N CYS A 102 2.15 9.95 -10.32
CA CYS A 102 1.03 10.72 -10.87
C CYS A 102 0.14 9.88 -11.78
N LYS A 103 0.72 8.84 -12.39
CA LYS A 103 -0.02 7.89 -13.23
C LYS A 103 -0.58 6.71 -12.46
N TYR A 104 0.10 6.27 -11.40
CA TYR A 104 -0.16 4.95 -10.79
C TYR A 104 -0.42 4.94 -9.28
N GLY A 105 -0.47 6.09 -8.60
CA GLY A 105 -0.69 6.07 -7.14
C GLY A 105 -1.31 7.31 -6.52
N VAL A 106 -1.27 8.48 -7.16
CA VAL A 106 -1.90 9.72 -6.66
C VAL A 106 -2.29 10.63 -7.83
N THR A 107 -3.38 11.37 -7.70
CA THR A 107 -3.78 12.36 -8.71
C THR A 107 -2.87 13.58 -8.64
N CYS A 108 -2.30 13.96 -9.77
CA CYS A 108 -1.49 15.17 -9.92
C CYS A 108 -2.23 16.28 -10.69
N PRO A 109 -1.82 17.57 -10.51
CA PRO A 109 -0.77 18.03 -9.61
C PRO A 109 -1.15 17.83 -8.14
N VAL A 110 -0.15 17.54 -7.31
CA VAL A 110 -0.34 17.65 -5.85
C VAL A 110 -0.06 19.09 -5.46
N GLU A 111 -1.03 19.73 -4.83
CA GLU A 111 -0.99 21.14 -4.47
C GLU A 111 -0.45 21.33 -3.06
N GLU A 112 0.28 22.42 -2.86
CA GLU A 112 0.82 22.80 -1.54
C GLU A 112 -0.27 22.83 -0.47
N GLY A 113 0.03 22.29 0.71
CA GLY A 113 -0.85 22.35 1.87
C GLY A 113 -2.08 21.44 1.82
N LYS A 114 -2.35 20.75 0.71
CA LYS A 114 -3.47 19.79 0.61
C LYS A 114 -3.03 18.38 1.03
N GLU A 115 -3.94 17.64 1.65
CA GLU A 115 -3.69 16.24 2.01
C GLU A 115 -3.90 15.33 0.80
N TYR A 116 -2.92 14.46 0.55
CA TYR A 116 -2.98 13.43 -0.48
C TYR A 116 -2.69 12.05 0.11
N VAL A 117 -3.18 11.04 -0.60
CA VAL A 117 -2.94 9.64 -0.31
C VAL A 117 -2.32 9.01 -1.55
N TYR A 118 -1.07 8.56 -1.42
CA TYR A 118 -0.43 7.70 -2.39
C TYR A 118 -0.69 6.24 -2.03
N GLU A 119 -1.05 5.41 -3.00
CA GLU A 119 -1.24 3.97 -2.78
C GLU A 119 -0.60 3.14 -3.89
N LYS A 120 0.08 2.06 -3.51
CA LYS A 120 0.69 1.13 -4.49
C LYS A 120 0.79 -0.29 -3.95
N GLY A 121 0.47 -1.25 -4.81
CA GLY A 121 0.77 -2.67 -4.59
C GLY A 121 2.22 -3.00 -4.93
N ILE A 122 2.87 -3.80 -4.10
CA ILE A 122 4.27 -4.24 -4.27
C ILE A 122 4.26 -5.75 -4.38
N GLU A 123 4.73 -6.30 -5.50
CA GLU A 123 4.84 -7.74 -5.67
C GLU A 123 6.05 -8.28 -4.89
N ILE A 124 5.82 -9.27 -4.01
CA ILE A 124 6.88 -9.89 -3.21
C ILE A 124 7.21 -11.24 -3.84
N ILE A 125 8.17 -11.25 -4.78
CA ILE A 125 8.56 -12.48 -5.48
C ILE A 125 9.40 -13.41 -4.60
N HIS A 126 9.39 -14.70 -4.93
CA HIS A 126 10.10 -15.74 -4.18
C HIS A 126 11.62 -15.55 -4.09
N ASN A 127 12.21 -14.83 -5.05
CA ASN A 127 13.66 -14.60 -5.10
C ASN A 127 14.15 -13.51 -4.14
N TYR A 128 13.26 -12.86 -3.37
CA TYR A 128 13.69 -11.91 -2.36
C TYR A 128 14.24 -12.61 -1.10
N PRO A 129 15.34 -12.09 -0.52
CA PRO A 129 15.90 -12.66 0.71
C PRO A 129 14.89 -12.63 1.87
N LYS A 130 14.92 -13.69 2.69
CA LYS A 130 14.06 -13.88 3.87
C LYS A 130 14.73 -13.40 5.14
#